data_AF-A0A254NS49-F1
#
_entry.id   AF-A0A254NS49-F1
#
_cell.length_a   1.000
_cell.length_b   1.000
_cell.length_c   1.000
_cell.angle_alpha   90.00
_cell.angle_beta   90.00
_cell.angle_gamma   90.00
#
_symmetry.space_group_name_H-M   'P 1'
#
loop_
_entity.id
_entity.type
_entity.pdbx_description
1 polymer ?
#
loop_
_entity_poly.entity_id
_entity_poly.type
_entity_poly.pdbx_seq_one_letter_code
_entity_poly.pdbx_strand_id
1 'polypeptide(L)'
;MMKNINQKIYPASMTKIMTALVAIENLPDLQAKTTLPASIFPDLKRQGASMAGFKAGEKVKAIDLLHGSLLPSGAEASIGLAYAVSGSEKAFAKKMNEKAKQLGMKHTNFVNSTGLPNANHYTTVKDMSILMTAALKNPTFRKIATTHKYSTWATNLHPKGITFRSTLSETAPTLQFKGGRILGGKTGYTQAAGLCLASIAVKNGKEYLLVSAGAAGNPRTKPNHIRDALNVYGKLPN
;
A
#
# COMPACT_ATOMS: atom_id res chain seq x y z
N MET A 1 -16.85 -10.96 -10.00
CA MET A 1 -17.22 -11.87 -8.89
C MET A 1 -17.20 -11.08 -7.60
N MET A 2 -18.19 -11.27 -6.72
CA MET A 2 -18.27 -10.62 -5.41
C MET A 2 -18.49 -11.70 -4.35
N LYS A 3 -17.67 -11.72 -3.30
CA LYS A 3 -17.81 -12.66 -2.17
C LYS A 3 -17.56 -11.91 -0.86
N ASN A 4 -18.53 -11.95 0.06
CA ASN A 4 -18.45 -11.33 1.39
C ASN A 4 -17.94 -9.88 1.39
N ILE A 5 -18.27 -9.11 0.36
CA ILE A 5 -17.58 -7.83 0.08
C ILE A 5 -17.83 -6.74 1.12
N ASN A 6 -18.89 -6.87 1.93
CA ASN A 6 -19.26 -5.93 2.99
C ASN A 6 -18.78 -6.39 4.39
N GLN A 7 -18.13 -7.55 4.50
CA GLN A 7 -17.61 -8.03 5.77
C GLN A 7 -16.46 -7.14 6.24
N LYS A 8 -16.44 -6.81 7.54
CA LYS A 8 -15.33 -6.10 8.19
C LYS A 8 -14.05 -6.94 8.07
N ILE A 9 -12.99 -6.32 7.56
CA ILE A 9 -11.65 -6.89 7.46
C ILE A 9 -10.61 -5.93 8.05
N TYR A 10 -9.47 -6.48 8.43
CA TYR A 10 -8.26 -5.69 8.70
C TYR A 10 -7.52 -5.46 7.37
N PRO A 11 -7.25 -4.22 6.94
CA PRO A 11 -6.61 -3.95 5.65
C PRO A 11 -5.12 -4.32 5.60
N ALA A 12 -4.46 -4.44 6.76
CA ALA A 12 -3.01 -4.51 6.84
C ALA A 12 -2.37 -3.42 5.95
N SER A 13 -1.24 -3.71 5.29
CA SER A 13 -0.57 -2.74 4.42
C SER A 13 -1.36 -2.28 3.19
N MET A 14 -2.57 -2.78 2.91
CA MET A 14 -3.43 -2.15 1.90
C MET A 14 -3.84 -0.72 2.31
N THR A 15 -3.80 -0.40 3.60
CA THR A 15 -3.93 0.97 4.15
C THR A 15 -3.01 1.97 3.45
N LYS A 16 -1.83 1.53 3.01
CA LYS A 16 -0.85 2.40 2.35
C LYS A 16 -1.32 2.95 1.01
N ILE A 17 -2.38 2.38 0.41
CA ILE A 17 -3.09 2.97 -0.74
C ILE A 17 -3.72 4.31 -0.34
N MET A 18 -4.43 4.36 0.79
CA MET A 18 -5.03 5.59 1.31
C MET A 18 -3.94 6.60 1.69
N THR A 19 -2.88 6.13 2.37
CA THR A 19 -1.75 6.99 2.73
C THR A 19 -1.11 7.65 1.52
N ALA A 20 -0.83 6.88 0.46
CA ALA A 20 -0.23 7.41 -0.74
C ALA A 20 -1.17 8.39 -1.47
N LEU A 21 -2.46 8.06 -1.60
CA LEU A 21 -3.44 8.94 -2.23
C LEU A 21 -3.56 10.29 -1.50
N VAL A 22 -3.77 10.26 -0.18
CA VAL A 22 -3.89 11.48 0.64
C VAL A 22 -2.61 12.30 0.58
N ALA A 23 -1.44 11.66 0.63
CA ALA A 23 -0.17 12.36 0.54
C ALA A 23 0.04 13.04 -0.82
N ILE A 24 -0.28 12.36 -1.92
CA ILE A 24 -0.18 12.93 -3.27
C ILE A 24 -1.10 14.13 -3.43
N GLU A 25 -2.30 14.09 -2.86
CA GLU A 25 -3.28 15.18 -3.00
C GLU A 25 -3.04 16.38 -2.08
N ASN A 26 -2.27 16.23 -1.00
CA ASN A 26 -2.07 17.28 0.00
C ASN A 26 -0.63 17.85 0.02
N LEU A 27 0.34 17.21 -0.64
CA LEU A 27 1.69 17.76 -0.76
C LEU A 27 1.78 18.62 -2.03
N PRO A 28 2.18 19.90 -1.92
CA PRO A 28 2.30 20.77 -3.08
C PRO A 28 3.49 20.40 -3.98
N ASP A 29 4.54 19.80 -3.41
CA ASP A 29 5.72 19.35 -4.14
C ASP A 29 6.19 17.98 -3.61
N LEU A 30 6.16 16.97 -4.49
CA LEU A 30 6.65 15.62 -4.17
C LEU A 30 8.18 15.50 -4.18
N GLN A 31 8.90 16.52 -4.67
CA GLN A 31 10.36 16.61 -4.58
C GLN A 31 10.83 17.21 -3.26
N ALA A 32 9.93 17.85 -2.49
CA ALA A 32 10.25 18.38 -1.17
C ALA A 32 10.72 17.27 -0.23
N LYS A 33 11.71 17.60 0.60
CA LYS A 33 12.28 16.68 1.59
C LYS A 33 11.53 16.83 2.92
N THR A 34 11.26 15.70 3.56
CA THR A 34 10.82 15.63 4.95
C THR A 34 11.86 14.91 5.79
N THR A 35 11.97 15.28 7.06
CA THR A 35 12.88 14.61 8.00
C THR A 35 12.09 13.53 8.74
N LEU A 36 12.56 12.28 8.69
CA LEU A 36 11.93 11.18 9.41
C LEU A 36 12.16 11.32 10.93
N PRO A 37 11.10 11.46 11.75
CA PRO A 37 11.26 11.63 13.19
C PRO A 37 11.90 10.41 13.81
N ALA A 38 12.96 10.59 14.61
CA ALA A 38 13.66 9.48 15.25
C ALA A 38 12.76 8.66 16.20
N SER A 39 11.75 9.30 16.79
CA SER A 39 10.82 8.71 17.74
C SER A 39 9.97 7.56 17.18
N ILE A 40 9.79 7.46 15.85
CA ILE A 40 8.92 6.43 15.26
C ILE A 40 9.59 5.05 15.20
N PHE A 41 10.93 5.01 15.16
CA PHE A 41 11.69 3.79 14.85
C PHE A 41 11.63 2.71 15.94
N PRO A 42 11.75 3.01 17.24
CA PRO A 42 11.65 1.98 18.30
C PRO A 42 10.32 1.23 18.25
N ASP A 43 9.22 1.95 18.06
CA ASP A 43 7.87 1.40 18.01
C ASP A 43 7.64 0.53 16.77
N LEU A 44 8.12 0.97 15.60
CA LEU A 44 8.05 0.18 14.37
C LEU A 44 8.85 -1.12 14.48
N LYS A 45 10.05 -1.07 15.08
CA LYS A 45 10.88 -2.25 15.33
C LYS A 45 10.20 -3.23 16.29
N ARG A 46 9.65 -2.73 17.41
CA ARG A 46 8.93 -3.56 18.39
C ARG A 46 7.73 -4.27 17.78
N GLN A 47 7.02 -3.61 16.86
CA GLN A 47 5.86 -4.17 16.18
C GLN A 47 6.21 -5.10 14.99
N GLY A 48 7.51 -5.27 14.67
CA GLY A 48 7.93 -6.07 13.52
C GLY A 48 7.42 -5.51 12.19
N ALA A 49 7.28 -4.19 12.09
CA ALA A 49 6.76 -3.54 10.89
C ALA A 49 7.70 -3.76 9.69
N SER A 50 7.13 -3.86 8.49
CA SER A 50 7.93 -3.81 7.26
C SER A 50 8.61 -2.45 7.14
N MET A 51 9.89 -2.44 6.79
CA MET A 51 10.70 -1.22 6.65
C MET A 51 11.20 -1.10 5.21
N ALA A 52 11.19 0.11 4.65
CA ALA A 52 11.82 0.41 3.36
C ALA A 52 13.35 0.51 3.49
N GLY A 53 13.86 0.83 4.68
CA GLY A 53 15.29 0.91 4.99
C GLY A 53 15.80 2.33 5.28
N PHE A 54 14.91 3.32 5.32
CA PHE A 54 15.28 4.67 5.75
C PHE A 54 15.61 4.68 7.25
N LYS A 55 16.32 5.72 7.70
CA LYS A 55 16.86 5.85 9.06
C LYS A 55 16.28 7.04 9.81
N ALA A 56 16.42 7.01 11.13
CA ALA A 56 16.07 8.14 12.01
C ALA A 56 16.83 9.41 11.61
N GLY A 57 16.13 10.54 11.50
CA GLY A 57 16.71 11.83 11.09
C GLY A 57 17.06 11.93 9.61
N GLU A 58 16.68 10.95 8.79
CA GLU A 58 16.93 11.00 7.34
C GLU A 58 16.03 12.03 6.65
N LYS A 59 16.63 12.84 5.77
CA LYS A 59 15.94 13.82 4.93
C LYS A 59 15.63 13.19 3.57
N VAL A 60 14.38 12.81 3.38
CA VAL A 60 13.92 12.00 2.24
C VAL A 60 12.90 12.78 1.42
N LYS A 61 12.98 12.71 0.08
CA LYS A 61 11.96 13.30 -0.79
C LYS A 61 10.63 12.58 -0.62
N ALA A 62 9.51 13.29 -0.68
CA ALA A 62 8.19 12.67 -0.58
C ALA A 62 7.94 11.60 -1.66
N ILE A 63 8.46 11.79 -2.89
CA ILE A 63 8.37 10.79 -3.95
C ILE A 63 9.09 9.47 -3.62
N ASP A 64 10.23 9.54 -2.92
CA ASP A 64 10.98 8.36 -2.48
C ASP A 64 10.22 7.64 -1.35
N LEU A 65 9.57 8.40 -0.45
CA LEU A 65 8.70 7.84 0.59
C LEU A 65 7.44 7.18 0.01
N LEU A 66 6.85 7.74 -1.04
CA LEU A 66 5.72 7.10 -1.74
C LEU A 66 6.13 5.75 -2.33
N HIS A 67 7.29 5.67 -2.99
CA HIS A 67 7.81 4.39 -3.48
C HIS A 67 8.17 3.44 -2.33
N GLY A 68 8.82 3.92 -1.28
CA GLY A 68 9.15 3.11 -0.09
C GLY A 68 7.91 2.58 0.64
N SER A 69 6.82 3.34 0.65
CA SER A 69 5.54 2.95 1.22
C SER A 69 4.82 1.89 0.37
N LEU A 70 4.83 2.02 -0.96
CA LEU A 70 4.07 1.12 -1.83
C LEU A 70 4.83 -0.14 -2.26
N LEU A 71 6.14 -0.05 -2.56
CA LEU A 71 6.91 -1.18 -3.10
C LEU A 71 7.33 -2.18 -2.00
N PRO A 72 8.24 -1.84 -1.06
CA PRO A 72 8.64 -2.75 0.02
C PRO A 72 7.72 -2.65 1.24
N SER A 73 6.63 -1.88 1.16
CA SER A 73 5.66 -1.73 2.24
C SER A 73 6.19 -1.04 3.51
N GLY A 74 7.18 -0.15 3.39
CA GLY A 74 7.85 0.52 4.50
C GLY A 74 6.91 1.37 5.36
N ALA A 75 6.82 1.06 6.65
CA ALA A 75 5.98 1.75 7.60
C ALA A 75 6.55 3.12 8.01
N GLU A 76 7.87 3.23 8.13
CA GLU A 76 8.55 4.51 8.36
C GLU A 76 8.32 5.49 7.22
N ALA A 77 8.22 4.96 5.99
CA ALA A 77 7.92 5.79 4.82
C ALA A 77 6.48 6.33 4.87
N SER A 78 5.50 5.48 5.25
CA SER A 78 4.10 5.90 5.45
C SER A 78 3.96 6.95 6.55
N ILE A 79 4.63 6.76 7.69
CA ILE A 79 4.59 7.74 8.79
C ILE A 79 5.33 9.03 8.38
N GLY A 80 6.43 8.96 7.64
CA GLY A 80 7.11 10.12 7.08
C GLY A 80 6.19 10.98 6.20
N LEU A 81 5.39 10.35 5.35
CA LEU A 81 4.35 11.03 4.55
C LEU A 81 3.28 11.66 5.45
N ALA A 82 2.85 10.96 6.51
CA ALA A 82 1.88 11.48 7.45
C ALA A 82 2.37 12.75 8.18
N TYR A 83 3.64 12.76 8.59
CA TYR A 83 4.29 13.94 9.17
C TYR A 83 4.44 15.07 8.14
N ALA A 84 4.85 14.78 6.91
CA ALA A 84 4.98 15.79 5.86
C ALA A 84 3.65 16.51 5.56
N VAL A 85 2.52 15.78 5.62
CA VAL A 85 1.19 16.31 5.28
C VAL A 85 0.48 16.95 6.48
N SER A 86 0.71 16.46 7.69
CA SER A 86 -0.14 16.82 8.84
C SER A 86 0.62 17.02 10.15
N GLY A 87 1.95 16.97 10.14
CA GLY A 87 2.80 17.11 11.33
C GLY A 87 2.70 15.96 12.34
N SER A 88 1.72 15.06 12.21
CA SER A 88 1.56 13.89 13.06
C SER A 88 0.71 12.81 12.39
N GLU A 89 0.91 11.55 12.78
CA GLU A 89 0.10 10.43 12.27
C GLU A 89 -1.38 10.54 12.70
N LYS A 90 -1.64 11.02 13.91
CA LYS A 90 -3.02 11.21 14.41
C LYS A 90 -3.79 12.23 13.57
N ALA A 91 -3.18 13.36 13.23
CA ALA A 91 -3.80 14.36 12.35
C ALA A 91 -3.97 13.83 10.92
N PHE A 92 -3.00 13.07 10.42
CA PHE A 92 -3.09 12.45 9.11
C PHE A 92 -4.22 11.41 9.01
N ALA A 93 -4.43 10.60 10.05
CA ALA A 93 -5.53 9.64 10.11
C ALA A 93 -6.91 10.33 9.99
N LYS A 94 -7.06 11.56 10.48
CA LYS A 94 -8.27 12.36 10.25
C LYS A 94 -8.48 12.65 8.77
N LYS A 95 -7.44 13.10 8.06
CA LYS A 95 -7.48 13.30 6.59
C LYS A 95 -7.78 12.02 5.82
N MET A 96 -7.25 10.87 6.28
CA MET A 96 -7.57 9.56 5.69
C MET A 96 -9.07 9.24 5.81
N ASN A 97 -9.68 9.52 6.96
CA ASN A 97 -11.12 9.31 7.17
C ASN A 97 -11.99 10.35 6.46
N GLU A 98 -11.53 11.60 6.36
CA GLU A 98 -12.18 12.62 5.52
C GLU A 98 -12.20 12.17 4.05
N LYS A 99 -11.08 11.66 3.54
CA LYS A 99 -11.01 11.06 2.19
C LYS A 99 -11.92 9.84 2.07
N ALA A 100 -11.93 8.94 3.06
CA ALA A 100 -12.81 7.78 3.06
C ALA A 100 -14.29 8.20 2.95
N LYS A 101 -14.70 9.22 3.70
CA LYS A 101 -16.05 9.80 3.64
C LYS A 101 -16.35 10.41 2.26
N GLN A 102 -15.42 11.17 1.69
CA GLN A 102 -15.56 11.75 0.34
C GLN A 102 -15.73 10.68 -0.74
N LEU A 103 -15.03 9.55 -0.61
CA LEU A 103 -15.11 8.43 -1.55
C LEU A 103 -16.35 7.52 -1.31
N GLY A 104 -17.11 7.74 -0.22
CA GLY A 104 -18.26 6.90 0.12
C GLY A 104 -17.88 5.55 0.72
N MET A 105 -16.69 5.43 1.34
CA MET A 105 -16.23 4.22 2.03
C MET A 105 -16.91 4.09 3.41
N LYS A 106 -18.17 3.65 3.41
CA LYS A 106 -19.07 3.70 4.58
C LYS A 106 -18.69 2.75 5.73
N HIS A 107 -17.84 1.75 5.48
CA HIS A 107 -17.47 0.72 6.45
C HIS A 107 -15.95 0.70 6.67
N THR A 108 -15.35 1.88 6.67
CA THR A 108 -13.91 2.07 6.86
C THR A 108 -13.62 3.03 8.00
N ASN A 109 -12.60 2.70 8.80
CA ASN A 109 -11.99 3.62 9.75
C ASN A 109 -10.47 3.39 9.78
N PHE A 110 -9.71 4.46 9.52
CA PHE A 110 -8.26 4.47 9.61
C PHE A 110 -7.81 5.14 10.91
N VAL A 111 -6.93 4.49 11.65
CA VAL A 111 -6.34 5.07 12.89
C VAL A 111 -4.82 5.29 12.80
N ASN A 112 -4.20 4.82 11.71
CA ASN A 112 -2.78 4.97 11.44
C ASN A 112 -2.55 4.93 9.91
N SER A 113 -1.36 5.32 9.48
CA SER A 113 -0.95 5.40 8.06
C SER A 113 -0.37 4.10 7.51
N THR A 114 -0.12 3.12 8.36
CA THR A 114 0.70 1.94 8.05
C THR A 114 -0.14 0.68 7.81
N GLY A 115 -1.29 0.56 8.46
CA GLY A 115 -2.07 -0.67 8.55
C GLY A 115 -1.63 -1.62 9.66
N LEU A 116 -0.80 -1.14 10.60
CA LEU A 116 -0.45 -1.91 11.79
C LEU A 116 -1.70 -2.22 12.64
N PRO A 117 -1.73 -3.37 13.34
CA PRO A 117 -2.95 -3.86 14.00
C PRO A 117 -3.52 -2.86 15.02
N ASN A 118 -4.82 -2.63 14.91
CA ASN A 118 -5.63 -1.93 15.90
C ASN A 118 -7.10 -2.31 15.68
N ALA A 119 -7.87 -2.59 16.74
CA ALA A 119 -9.25 -3.05 16.64
C ALA A 119 -10.19 -2.06 15.94
N ASN A 120 -9.86 -0.76 16.03
CA ASN A 120 -10.57 0.33 15.36
C ASN A 120 -10.04 0.60 13.94
N HIS A 121 -8.98 -0.08 13.48
CA HIS A 121 -8.47 0.06 12.13
C HIS A 121 -9.08 -0.99 11.20
N TYR A 122 -10.08 -0.63 10.41
CA TYR A 122 -10.81 -1.62 9.61
C TYR A 122 -11.36 -1.04 8.32
N THR A 123 -11.76 -1.95 7.42
CA THR A 123 -12.39 -1.63 6.15
C THR A 123 -13.25 -2.81 5.68
N THR A 124 -13.73 -2.76 4.43
CA THR A 124 -14.32 -3.88 3.70
C THR A 124 -13.62 -4.08 2.36
N VAL A 125 -13.78 -5.25 1.74
CA VAL A 125 -13.27 -5.50 0.37
C VAL A 125 -13.89 -4.52 -0.62
N LYS A 126 -15.19 -4.21 -0.46
CA LYS A 126 -15.90 -3.22 -1.26
C LYS A 126 -15.26 -1.84 -1.15
N ASP A 127 -15.06 -1.34 0.07
CA ASP A 127 -14.50 0.01 0.27
C ASP A 127 -13.04 0.10 -0.22
N MET A 128 -12.25 -0.95 -0.04
CA MET A 128 -10.91 -1.03 -0.62
C MET A 128 -10.91 -1.01 -2.16
N SER A 129 -11.93 -1.60 -2.80
CA SER A 129 -12.08 -1.52 -4.26
C SER A 129 -12.40 -0.09 -4.71
N ILE A 130 -13.28 0.62 -3.99
CA ILE A 130 -13.58 2.04 -4.21
C ILE A 130 -12.31 2.89 -4.10
N LEU A 131 -11.55 2.68 -3.02
CA LEU A 131 -10.29 3.37 -2.77
C LEU A 131 -9.28 3.15 -3.90
N MET A 132 -9.04 1.89 -4.26
CA MET A 132 -8.04 1.56 -5.29
C MET A 132 -8.47 2.12 -6.65
N THR A 133 -9.77 2.05 -7.01
CA THR A 133 -10.30 2.68 -8.22
C THR A 133 -10.08 4.20 -8.22
N ALA A 134 -10.35 4.88 -7.10
CA ALA A 134 -10.13 6.32 -6.99
C ALA A 134 -8.64 6.67 -7.09
N ALA A 135 -7.78 5.95 -6.37
CA ALA A 135 -6.34 6.18 -6.36
C ALA A 135 -5.72 6.02 -7.76
N LEU A 136 -6.22 5.07 -8.55
CA LEU A 136 -5.71 4.83 -9.91
C LEU A 136 -6.05 5.89 -10.94
N LYS A 137 -6.99 6.78 -10.64
CA LYS A 137 -7.23 7.97 -11.46
C LYS A 137 -6.10 9.00 -11.32
N ASN A 138 -5.33 8.93 -10.23
CA ASN A 138 -4.16 9.79 -10.05
C ASN A 138 -2.95 9.18 -10.80
N PRO A 139 -2.36 9.88 -11.80
CA PRO A 139 -1.29 9.33 -12.63
C PRO A 139 -0.01 9.03 -11.84
N THR A 140 0.29 9.82 -10.82
CA THR A 140 1.44 9.59 -9.93
C THR A 140 1.23 8.31 -9.14
N PHE A 141 0.08 8.15 -8.48
CA PHE A 141 -0.23 6.93 -7.75
C PHE A 141 -0.16 5.70 -8.67
N ARG A 142 -0.80 5.78 -9.84
CA ARG A 142 -0.82 4.71 -10.83
C ARG A 142 0.59 4.28 -11.23
N LYS A 143 1.46 5.23 -11.57
CA LYS A 143 2.86 4.96 -11.92
C LYS A 143 3.57 4.18 -10.81
N ILE A 144 3.44 4.62 -9.55
CA ILE A 144 4.11 3.99 -8.41
C ILE A 144 3.54 2.60 -8.14
N ALA A 145 2.21 2.44 -8.16
CA ALA A 145 1.53 1.18 -7.89
C ALA A 145 1.86 0.08 -8.92
N THR A 146 2.27 0.46 -10.14
CA THR A 146 2.73 -0.46 -11.20
C THR A 146 4.25 -0.52 -11.35
N THR A 147 5.01 0.11 -10.45
CA THR A 147 6.49 0.07 -10.49
C THR A 147 7.02 -1.19 -9.82
N HIS A 148 7.84 -1.95 -10.54
CA HIS A 148 8.45 -3.19 -10.03
C HIS A 148 9.74 -2.93 -9.23
N LYS A 149 10.54 -1.95 -9.66
CA LYS A 149 11.83 -1.59 -9.06
C LYS A 149 12.00 -0.07 -9.11
N TYR A 150 12.53 0.51 -8.05
CA TYR A 150 12.79 1.94 -7.96
C TYR A 150 14.07 2.18 -7.16
N SER A 151 14.91 3.10 -7.62
CA SER A 151 16.09 3.54 -6.87
C SER A 151 15.88 4.99 -6.45
N THR A 152 15.96 5.24 -5.14
CA THR A 152 15.73 6.57 -4.56
C THR A 152 16.87 7.51 -4.91
N TRP A 153 16.64 8.80 -4.68
CA TRP A 153 17.73 9.77 -4.63
C TRP A 153 18.65 9.50 -3.43
N ALA A 154 19.87 10.04 -3.53
CA ALA A 154 20.79 10.10 -2.41
C ALA A 154 20.22 10.97 -1.28
N THR A 155 20.47 10.57 -0.04
CA THR A 155 20.08 11.29 1.17
C THR A 155 21.30 11.55 2.05
N ASN A 156 21.10 12.26 3.17
CA ASN A 156 22.15 12.48 4.17
C ASN A 156 22.63 11.19 4.85
N LEU A 157 21.85 10.09 4.83
CA LEU A 157 22.21 8.83 5.48
C LEU A 157 22.35 7.64 4.51
N HIS A 158 21.95 7.83 3.26
CA HIS A 158 22.12 6.90 2.15
C HIS A 158 22.68 7.64 0.93
N PRO A 159 24.00 7.89 0.86
CA PRO A 159 24.61 8.68 -0.23
C PRO A 159 24.51 8.00 -1.61
N LYS A 160 24.22 6.70 -1.66
CA LYS A 160 23.97 5.94 -2.90
C LYS A 160 22.48 5.68 -3.16
N GLY A 161 21.59 6.23 -2.33
CA GLY A 161 20.16 5.90 -2.32
C GLY A 161 19.88 4.46 -1.87
N ILE A 162 18.62 4.06 -1.96
CA ILE A 162 18.12 2.71 -1.66
C ILE A 162 17.41 2.19 -2.91
N THR A 163 17.58 0.90 -3.22
CA THR A 163 16.83 0.26 -4.31
C THR A 163 15.71 -0.59 -3.74
N PHE A 164 14.48 -0.20 -4.06
CA PHE A 164 13.26 -0.89 -3.71
C PHE A 164 12.83 -1.86 -4.79
N ARG A 165 12.20 -2.95 -4.35
CA ARG A 165 11.51 -3.93 -5.19
C ARG A 165 10.09 -4.12 -4.67
N SER A 166 9.15 -4.27 -5.57
CA SER A 166 7.74 -4.49 -5.21
C SER A 166 7.59 -5.84 -4.53
N THR A 167 7.03 -5.87 -3.31
CA THR A 167 6.72 -7.12 -2.61
C THR A 167 5.88 -8.05 -3.46
N LEU A 168 4.92 -7.52 -4.24
CA LEU A 168 4.10 -8.32 -5.15
C LEU A 168 4.95 -9.07 -6.19
N SER A 169 5.95 -8.40 -6.76
CA SER A 169 6.82 -8.97 -7.79
C SER A 169 7.86 -9.95 -7.25
N GLU A 170 8.36 -9.71 -6.03
CA GLU A 170 9.34 -10.60 -5.40
C GLU A 170 8.70 -11.85 -4.78
N THR A 171 7.42 -11.79 -4.42
CA THR A 171 6.73 -12.87 -3.71
C THR A 171 6.28 -14.00 -4.64
N ALA A 172 5.96 -13.71 -5.90
CA ALA A 172 5.45 -14.69 -6.85
C ALA A 172 6.42 -14.91 -8.02
N PRO A 173 6.64 -16.16 -8.46
CA PRO A 173 7.56 -16.45 -9.56
C PRO A 173 7.07 -15.89 -10.91
N THR A 174 5.77 -15.65 -11.03
CA THR A 174 5.17 -15.03 -12.21
C THR A 174 3.94 -14.21 -11.82
N LEU A 175 3.70 -13.15 -12.58
CA LEU A 175 2.49 -12.34 -12.55
C LEU A 175 1.62 -12.54 -13.81
N GLN A 176 1.97 -13.53 -14.63
CA GLN A 176 1.27 -13.89 -15.87
C GLN A 176 0.14 -14.88 -15.59
N PHE A 177 -0.94 -14.78 -16.37
CA PHE A 177 -2.04 -15.75 -16.41
C PHE A 177 -2.56 -15.86 -17.86
N LYS A 178 -3.49 -16.78 -18.11
CA LYS A 178 -4.04 -16.98 -19.47
C LYS A 178 -4.67 -15.68 -20.02
N GLY A 179 -4.07 -15.14 -21.09
CA GLY A 179 -4.55 -13.94 -21.79
C GLY A 179 -4.17 -12.61 -21.15
N GLY A 180 -3.34 -12.58 -20.10
CA GLY A 180 -3.05 -11.34 -19.40
C GLY A 180 -2.00 -11.42 -18.29
N ARG A 181 -1.81 -10.30 -17.59
CA ARG A 181 -0.86 -10.20 -16.47
C ARG A 181 -1.33 -9.22 -15.41
N ILE A 182 -0.90 -9.44 -14.17
CA ILE A 182 -0.99 -8.44 -13.10
C ILE A 182 0.04 -7.35 -13.38
N LEU A 183 -0.41 -6.10 -13.39
CA LEU A 183 0.40 -4.91 -13.63
C LEU A 183 1.06 -4.38 -12.35
N GLY A 184 0.39 -4.53 -11.22
CA GLY A 184 0.80 -3.93 -9.95
C GLY A 184 -0.30 -3.99 -8.91
N GLY A 185 -0.05 -3.35 -7.78
CA GLY A 185 -0.96 -3.37 -6.64
C GLY A 185 -0.27 -3.20 -5.30
N LYS A 186 -1.00 -3.50 -4.23
CA LYS A 186 -0.50 -3.49 -2.86
C LYS A 186 -0.89 -4.77 -2.13
N THR A 187 0.12 -5.49 -1.66
CA THR A 187 -0.03 -6.62 -0.73
C THR A 187 -0.21 -6.12 0.70
N GLY A 188 -0.83 -6.94 1.55
CA GLY A 188 -0.95 -6.70 2.99
C GLY A 188 -0.89 -8.01 3.78
N TYR A 189 -0.26 -7.95 4.95
CA TYR A 189 -0.29 -9.04 5.91
C TYR A 189 -0.19 -8.50 7.35
N THR A 190 -1.04 -9.04 8.21
CA THR A 190 -0.84 -9.14 9.66
C THR A 190 -1.43 -10.48 10.08
N GLN A 191 -1.11 -10.96 11.29
CA GLN A 191 -1.73 -12.18 11.80
C GLN A 191 -3.27 -12.09 11.81
N ALA A 192 -3.82 -10.91 12.14
CA ALA A 192 -5.27 -10.70 12.19
C ALA A 192 -5.93 -10.54 10.80
N ALA A 193 -5.19 -10.05 9.80
CA ALA A 193 -5.71 -9.81 8.45
C ALA A 193 -5.60 -11.02 7.52
N GLY A 194 -4.66 -11.94 7.79
CA GLY A 194 -4.21 -12.91 6.80
C GLY A 194 -3.51 -12.23 5.61
N LEU A 195 -3.31 -12.97 4.53
CA LEU A 195 -2.73 -12.44 3.29
C LEU A 195 -3.80 -11.68 2.49
N CYS A 196 -3.50 -10.43 2.15
CA CYS A 196 -4.40 -9.51 1.43
C CYS A 196 -3.74 -8.96 0.17
N LEU A 197 -4.56 -8.60 -0.83
CA LEU A 197 -4.11 -8.02 -2.08
C LEU A 197 -5.16 -7.05 -2.66
N ALA A 198 -4.73 -5.87 -3.07
CA ALA A 198 -5.45 -5.06 -4.04
C ALA A 198 -4.56 -4.95 -5.30
N SER A 199 -5.02 -5.48 -6.44
CA SER A 199 -4.22 -5.58 -7.67
C SER A 199 -4.97 -5.08 -8.89
N ILE A 200 -4.19 -4.75 -9.92
CA ILE A 200 -4.66 -4.41 -11.27
C ILE A 200 -4.05 -5.41 -12.22
N ALA A 201 -4.83 -5.87 -13.17
CA ALA A 201 -4.38 -6.71 -14.26
C ALA A 201 -4.89 -6.18 -15.59
N VAL A 202 -4.16 -6.52 -16.66
CA VAL A 202 -4.64 -6.36 -18.03
C VAL A 202 -4.90 -7.74 -18.62
N LYS A 203 -6.02 -7.90 -19.30
CA LYS A 203 -6.37 -9.10 -20.07
C LYS A 203 -7.05 -8.66 -21.37
N ASN A 204 -6.54 -9.12 -22.52
CA ASN A 204 -7.06 -8.77 -23.86
C ASN A 204 -7.29 -7.25 -24.05
N GLY A 205 -6.33 -6.43 -23.60
CA GLY A 205 -6.41 -4.96 -23.71
C GLY A 205 -7.35 -4.27 -22.70
N LYS A 206 -8.08 -5.03 -21.87
CA LYS A 206 -8.97 -4.48 -20.83
C LYS A 206 -8.35 -4.59 -19.44
N GLU A 207 -8.50 -3.54 -18.64
CA GLU A 207 -8.04 -3.53 -17.25
C GLU A 207 -9.10 -4.05 -16.28
N TYR A 208 -8.61 -4.77 -15.28
CA TYR A 208 -9.42 -5.38 -14.24
C TYR A 208 -8.78 -5.14 -12.88
N LEU A 209 -9.62 -4.86 -11.88
CA LEU A 209 -9.21 -4.68 -10.49
C LEU A 209 -9.73 -5.84 -9.65
N LEU A 210 -8.88 -6.33 -8.74
CA LEU A 210 -9.26 -7.34 -7.77
C LEU A 210 -8.79 -6.90 -6.38
N VAL A 211 -9.68 -7.05 -5.40
CA VAL A 211 -9.33 -6.95 -3.99
C VAL A 211 -9.70 -8.26 -3.30
N SER A 212 -8.75 -8.81 -2.55
CA SER A 212 -8.91 -10.01 -1.71
C SER A 212 -8.29 -9.78 -0.34
N ALA A 213 -8.85 -10.45 0.67
CA ALA A 213 -8.40 -10.37 2.06
C ALA A 213 -8.61 -11.72 2.75
N GLY A 214 -7.84 -11.97 3.81
CA GLY A 214 -8.02 -13.16 4.64
C GLY A 214 -7.53 -14.47 4.02
N ALA A 215 -6.68 -14.44 2.98
CA ALA A 215 -6.11 -15.67 2.45
C ALA A 215 -5.18 -16.31 3.49
N ALA A 216 -5.28 -17.63 3.65
CA ALA A 216 -4.51 -18.38 4.65
C ALA A 216 -3.00 -18.32 4.36
N GLY A 217 -2.21 -18.36 5.43
CA GLY A 217 -0.74 -18.35 5.37
C GLY A 217 -0.12 -17.09 5.96
N ASN A 218 1.16 -16.90 5.68
CA ASN A 218 1.99 -15.78 6.09
C ASN A 218 3.03 -15.45 5.01
N PRO A 219 3.84 -14.37 5.16
CA PRO A 219 4.82 -13.95 4.15
C PRO A 219 5.91 -14.97 3.80
N ARG A 220 6.07 -16.03 4.59
CA ARG A 220 7.04 -17.12 4.36
C ARG A 220 6.41 -18.38 3.75
N THR A 221 5.09 -18.38 3.54
CA THR A 221 4.35 -19.51 2.95
C THR A 221 3.99 -19.25 1.49
N LYS A 222 3.37 -20.23 0.83
CA LYS A 222 2.81 -20.06 -0.52
C LYS A 222 1.94 -18.79 -0.57
N PRO A 223 2.13 -17.90 -1.57
CA PRO A 223 1.44 -16.62 -1.59
C PRO A 223 0.02 -16.75 -2.13
N ASN A 224 -0.87 -17.30 -1.30
CA ASN A 224 -2.24 -17.65 -1.70
C ASN A 224 -3.02 -16.45 -2.26
N HIS A 225 -2.92 -15.28 -1.62
CA HIS A 225 -3.50 -14.03 -2.14
C HIS A 225 -3.12 -13.70 -3.60
N ILE A 226 -1.88 -13.97 -4.03
CA ILE A 226 -1.44 -13.73 -5.42
C ILE A 226 -1.90 -14.87 -6.34
N ARG A 227 -1.80 -16.13 -5.87
CA ARG A 227 -2.25 -17.31 -6.65
C ARG A 227 -3.76 -17.25 -6.94
N ASP A 228 -4.54 -16.86 -5.93
CA ASP A 228 -5.98 -16.66 -6.05
C ASP A 228 -6.28 -15.55 -7.06
N ALA A 229 -5.52 -14.45 -7.04
CA ALA A 229 -5.67 -13.38 -8.01
C ALA A 229 -5.39 -13.85 -9.44
N LEU A 230 -4.29 -14.56 -9.68
CA LEU A 230 -3.97 -15.13 -11.00
C LEU A 230 -5.09 -16.06 -11.49
N ASN A 231 -5.62 -16.91 -10.61
CA ASN A 231 -6.73 -17.80 -10.93
C ASN A 231 -8.02 -17.02 -11.27
N VAL A 232 -8.37 -16.00 -10.48
CA VAL A 232 -9.57 -15.19 -10.71
C VAL A 232 -9.48 -14.43 -12.01
N TYR A 233 -8.36 -13.77 -12.31
CA TYR A 233 -8.16 -13.08 -13.59
C TYR A 233 -8.13 -14.05 -14.78
N GLY A 234 -7.51 -15.23 -14.61
CA GLY A 234 -7.47 -16.27 -15.64
C GLY A 234 -8.85 -16.78 -16.04
N LYS A 235 -9.82 -16.79 -15.11
CA LYS A 235 -11.22 -17.21 -15.33
C LYS A 235 -12.12 -16.14 -15.94
N LEU A 236 -11.67 -14.89 -16.09
CA LEU A 236 -12.46 -13.87 -16.78
C LEU A 236 -12.74 -14.29 -18.23
N PRO A 237 -13.89 -13.94 -18.81
CA PRO A 237 -14.14 -14.17 -20.24
C PRO A 237 -13.10 -13.43 -21.09
N ASN A 238 -12.95 -13.89 -22.33
CA ASN A 238 -12.08 -13.23 -23.31
C ASN A 238 -12.69 -11.92 -23.80
#